data_AF-A0A7X1NVA8-F1
#
_entry.id   AF-A0A7X1NVA8-F1
#
_cell.length_a   1.000
_cell.length_b   1.000
_cell.length_c   1.000
_cell.angle_alpha   90.00
_cell.angle_beta   90.00
_cell.angle_gamma   90.00
#
_symmetry.space_group_name_H-M   'P 1'
#
loop_
_entity.id
_entity.type
_entity.pdbx_description
1 polymer ?
#
loop_
_entity_poly.entity_id
_entity_poly.type
_entity_poly.pdbx_seq_one_letter_code
_entity_poly.pdbx_strand_id
1 'polypeptide(L)'
;MKEPMTTEQLLQGLKHYRRIARQDMLRAPETPHPDAFLQHAESRRAVYVELGQYAEGHASDEVIDYALSLYRALPFVTGTPEQEHAEIKGRENALENFFLLVGLDPKTRREARSHRPKLGAAPAGTPAQG
;
A
#
# COMPACT_ATOMS: atom_id res chain seq x y z
N MET A 1 12.85 -12.38 -21.28
CA MET A 1 12.25 -11.22 -20.58
C MET A 1 10.93 -11.69 -20.02
N LYS A 2 10.60 -11.38 -18.76
CA LYS A 2 9.29 -11.75 -18.19
C LYS A 2 8.25 -10.85 -18.88
N GLU A 3 7.19 -11.44 -19.42
CA GLU A 3 6.13 -10.66 -20.07
C GLU A 3 5.51 -9.68 -19.07
N PRO A 4 5.21 -8.43 -19.49
CA PRO A 4 4.59 -7.45 -18.62
C PRO A 4 3.21 -7.95 -18.19
N MET A 5 2.90 -7.79 -16.90
CA MET A 5 1.64 -8.25 -16.32
C MET A 5 0.47 -7.46 -16.92
N THR A 6 -0.55 -8.16 -17.42
CA THR A 6 -1.73 -7.51 -18.01
C THR A 6 -2.63 -6.91 -16.93
N THR A 7 -3.46 -5.93 -17.31
CA THR A 7 -4.48 -5.37 -16.40
C THR A 7 -5.42 -6.45 -15.86
N GLU A 8 -5.77 -7.45 -16.66
CA GLU A 8 -6.62 -8.57 -16.20
C GLU A 8 -5.92 -9.41 -15.12
N GLN A 9 -4.64 -9.76 -15.32
CA GLN A 9 -3.84 -10.48 -14.32
C GLN A 9 -3.69 -9.64 -13.03
N LEU A 10 -3.54 -8.32 -13.18
CA LEU A 10 -3.52 -7.36 -12.07
C LEU A 10 -4.80 -7.39 -11.26
N LEU A 11 -5.96 -7.28 -11.92
CA LEU A 11 -7.26 -7.36 -11.26
C LEU A 11 -7.47 -8.69 -10.54
N GLN A 12 -7.03 -9.81 -11.13
CA GLN A 12 -7.08 -11.13 -10.47
C GLN A 12 -6.19 -11.19 -9.22
N GLY A 13 -4.96 -10.68 -9.29
CA GLY A 13 -4.05 -10.58 -8.15
C GLY A 13 -4.59 -9.71 -7.02
N LEU A 14 -5.12 -8.53 -7.35
CA LEU A 14 -5.76 -7.64 -6.37
C LEU A 14 -6.99 -8.28 -5.71
N LYS A 15 -7.82 -9.00 -6.48
CA LYS A 15 -8.96 -9.75 -5.94
C LYS A 15 -8.51 -10.83 -4.97
N HIS A 16 -7.39 -11.49 -5.23
CA HIS A 16 -6.80 -12.48 -4.33
C HIS A 16 -6.31 -11.83 -3.03
N TYR A 17 -5.52 -10.76 -3.11
CA TYR A 17 -5.03 -10.05 -1.93
C TYR A 17 -6.15 -9.42 -1.08
N ARG A 18 -7.20 -8.89 -1.72
CA ARG A 18 -8.41 -8.42 -1.02
C ARG A 18 -9.07 -9.54 -0.21
N ARG A 19 -9.07 -10.77 -0.71
CA ARG A 19 -9.61 -11.94 0.00
C ARG A 19 -8.74 -12.30 1.20
N ILE A 20 -7.42 -12.31 1.06
CA ILE A 20 -6.49 -12.57 2.18
C ILE A 20 -6.68 -11.52 3.28
N ALA A 21 -6.70 -10.24 2.93
CA ALA A 21 -6.91 -9.18 3.91
C ALA A 21 -8.25 -9.34 4.65
N ARG A 22 -9.32 -9.75 3.95
CA ARG A 22 -10.61 -10.08 4.58
C ARG A 22 -10.51 -11.27 5.54
N GLN A 23 -9.75 -12.32 5.20
CA GLN A 23 -9.52 -13.45 6.09
C GLN A 23 -8.77 -13.01 7.35
N ASP A 24 -7.79 -12.14 7.21
CA ASP A 24 -7.06 -11.59 8.36
C ASP A 24 -7.97 -10.75 9.27
N MET A 25 -8.89 -9.95 8.72
CA MET A 25 -9.90 -9.25 9.54
C MET A 25 -10.71 -10.21 10.43
N LEU A 26 -11.09 -11.39 9.91
CA LEU A 26 -11.86 -12.38 10.67
C LEU A 26 -11.05 -13.04 11.79
N ARG A 27 -9.72 -13.04 11.68
CA ARG A 27 -8.79 -13.63 12.65
C ARG A 27 -8.31 -12.64 13.71
N ALA A 28 -8.62 -11.36 13.57
CA ALA A 28 -8.18 -10.31 14.49
C ALA A 28 -8.41 -10.63 15.99
N PRO A 29 -9.56 -11.21 16.41
CA PRO A 29 -9.78 -11.56 17.83
C PRO A 29 -8.81 -12.59 18.41
N GLU A 30 -8.10 -13.34 17.56
CA GLU A 30 -7.13 -14.37 17.95
C GLU A 30 -5.71 -13.83 18.11
N THR A 31 -5.51 -12.53 17.92
CA THR A 31 -4.17 -11.90 17.90
C THR A 31 -3.84 -11.15 19.19
N PRO A 32 -2.55 -10.91 19.52
CA PRO A 32 -2.17 -10.18 20.73
C PRO A 32 -2.67 -8.73 20.81
N HIS A 33 -2.92 -8.10 19.66
CA HIS A 33 -3.43 -6.73 19.56
C HIS A 33 -4.60 -6.67 18.55
N PRO A 34 -5.81 -7.15 18.92
CA PRO A 34 -6.92 -7.33 17.99
C PRO A 34 -7.29 -6.08 17.19
N ASP A 35 -7.38 -4.91 17.84
CA ASP A 35 -7.77 -3.66 17.20
C ASP A 35 -6.73 -3.19 16.18
N ALA A 36 -5.44 -3.27 16.55
CA ALA A 36 -4.35 -2.91 15.64
C ALA A 36 -4.26 -3.89 14.46
N PHE A 37 -4.44 -5.19 14.71
CA PHE A 37 -4.44 -6.21 13.65
C PHE A 37 -5.60 -6.02 12.68
N LEU A 38 -6.80 -5.73 13.21
CA LEU A 38 -7.98 -5.43 12.42
C LEU A 38 -7.75 -4.18 11.56
N GLN A 39 -7.31 -3.07 12.17
CA GLN A 39 -7.04 -1.81 11.46
C GLN A 39 -5.98 -1.99 10.36
N HIS A 40 -4.95 -2.79 10.61
CA HIS A 40 -3.93 -3.13 9.62
C HIS A 40 -4.53 -3.94 8.44
N ALA A 41 -5.35 -4.95 8.73
CA ALA A 41 -6.01 -5.77 7.71
C ALA A 41 -7.02 -4.97 6.87
N GLU A 42 -7.81 -4.10 7.51
CA GLU A 42 -8.73 -3.17 6.84
C GLU A 42 -8.00 -2.22 5.91
N SER A 43 -6.89 -1.66 6.38
CA SER A 43 -6.07 -0.72 5.60
C SER A 43 -5.45 -1.38 4.37
N ARG A 44 -4.98 -2.63 4.50
CA ARG A 44 -4.54 -3.41 3.33
C ARG A 44 -5.67 -3.63 2.34
N ARG A 45 -6.85 -4.02 2.84
CA ARG A 45 -8.01 -4.28 2.01
C ARG A 45 -8.46 -3.02 1.27
N ALA A 46 -8.44 -1.86 1.92
CA ALA A 46 -8.79 -0.57 1.32
C ALA A 46 -7.88 -0.24 0.14
N VAL A 47 -6.56 -0.36 0.30
CA VAL A 47 -5.59 -0.16 -0.79
C VAL A 47 -5.86 -1.10 -1.97
N TYR A 48 -6.11 -2.39 -1.73
CA TYR A 48 -6.40 -3.31 -2.84
C TYR A 48 -7.73 -3.00 -3.56
N VAL A 49 -8.72 -2.47 -2.85
CA VAL A 49 -9.96 -1.98 -3.47
C VAL A 49 -9.69 -0.76 -4.32
N GLU A 50 -8.95 0.22 -3.79
CA GLU A 50 -8.60 1.46 -4.49
C GLU A 50 -7.80 1.19 -5.76
N LEU A 51 -6.75 0.37 -5.68
CA LEU A 51 -5.97 -0.05 -6.86
C LEU A 51 -6.81 -0.83 -7.86
N GLY A 52 -7.76 -1.64 -7.38
CA GLY A 52 -8.64 -2.42 -8.24
C GLY A 52 -9.61 -1.54 -9.02
N GLN A 53 -10.21 -0.56 -8.34
CA GLN A 53 -11.09 0.44 -8.95
C GLN A 53 -10.34 1.30 -9.98
N TYR A 54 -9.11 1.72 -9.64
CA TYR A 54 -8.28 2.46 -10.59
C TYR A 54 -7.95 1.61 -11.83
N ALA A 55 -7.59 0.34 -11.64
CA ALA A 55 -7.25 -0.58 -12.72
C ALA A 55 -8.41 -0.92 -13.68
N GLU A 56 -9.67 -0.73 -13.28
CA GLU A 56 -10.82 -0.96 -14.19
C GLU A 56 -10.84 -0.01 -15.39
N GLY A 57 -10.20 1.17 -15.28
CA GLY A 57 -10.16 2.20 -16.33
C GLY A 57 -8.78 2.53 -16.89
N HIS A 58 -7.71 1.88 -16.41
CA HIS A 58 -6.33 2.28 -16.70
C HIS A 58 -5.45 1.09 -17.11
N ALA A 59 -4.38 1.37 -17.85
CA ALA A 59 -3.37 0.39 -18.21
C ALA A 59 -2.53 -0.02 -16.98
N SER A 60 -1.85 -1.18 -17.06
CA SER A 60 -1.16 -1.74 -15.90
C SER A 60 0.01 -0.88 -15.40
N ASP A 61 0.70 -0.19 -16.30
CA ASP A 61 1.74 0.80 -15.99
C ASP A 61 1.18 2.03 -15.25
N GLU A 62 0.04 2.56 -15.69
CA GLU A 62 -0.65 3.66 -15.00
C GLU A 62 -1.06 3.28 -13.57
N VAL A 63 -1.50 2.04 -13.35
CA VAL A 63 -1.83 1.54 -12.00
C VAL A 63 -0.58 1.44 -11.13
N ILE A 64 0.56 1.06 -11.70
CA ILE A 64 1.84 1.00 -10.99
C ILE A 64 2.29 2.41 -10.57
N ASP A 65 2.19 3.38 -11.48
CA ASP A 65 2.51 4.78 -11.19
C ASP A 65 1.58 5.36 -10.11
N TYR A 66 0.30 5.02 -10.18
CA TYR A 66 -0.66 5.38 -9.14
C TYR A 66 -0.27 4.79 -7.77
N ALA A 67 0.05 3.49 -7.71
CA ALA A 67 0.51 2.84 -6.48
C ALA A 67 1.80 3.46 -5.92
N LEU A 68 2.75 3.84 -6.79
CA LEU A 68 3.97 4.56 -6.41
C LEU A 68 3.65 5.93 -5.81
N SER A 69 2.66 6.65 -6.35
CA SER A 69 2.22 7.94 -5.80
C SER A 69 1.64 7.79 -4.38
N LEU A 70 0.79 6.79 -4.16
CA LEU A 70 0.23 6.47 -2.85
C LEU A 70 1.34 6.12 -1.86
N TYR A 71 2.33 5.34 -2.31
CA TYR A 71 3.45 4.92 -1.49
C TYR A 71 4.34 6.09 -1.06
N ARG A 72 4.65 7.01 -1.97
CA ARG A 72 5.41 8.24 -1.68
C ARG A 72 4.71 9.15 -0.69
N ALA A 73 3.37 9.14 -0.67
CA ALA A 73 2.58 9.95 0.26
C ALA A 73 2.55 9.38 1.70
N LEU A 74 2.90 8.11 1.91
CA LEU A 74 2.88 7.50 3.25
C LEU A 74 4.05 7.97 4.12
N PRO A 75 3.79 8.47 5.35
CA PRO A 75 4.86 8.81 6.25
C PRO A 75 5.66 7.59 6.71
N PHE A 76 6.92 7.80 7.07
CA PHE A 76 7.75 6.79 7.71
C PHE A 76 7.36 6.60 9.17
N VAL A 77 6.92 5.39 9.49
CA VAL A 77 6.60 4.94 10.87
C VAL A 77 7.50 3.78 11.32
N THR A 78 8.58 3.51 10.60
CA THR A 78 9.57 2.49 10.98
C THR A 78 10.17 2.80 12.35
N GLY A 79 10.33 1.77 13.19
CA GLY A 79 10.84 1.91 14.55
C GLY A 79 9.77 2.15 15.62
N THR A 80 8.50 2.31 15.23
CA THR A 80 7.37 2.36 16.17
C THR A 80 6.86 0.96 16.52
N PRO A 81 6.34 0.71 17.74
CA PRO A 81 5.73 -0.56 18.15
C PRO A 81 4.68 -1.07 17.17
N GLU A 82 4.56 -2.40 17.01
CA GLU A 82 3.70 -3.03 16.00
C GLU A 82 2.25 -2.51 16.00
N GLN A 83 1.68 -2.32 17.19
CA GLN A 83 0.32 -1.84 17.41
C GLN A 83 0.11 -0.35 17.10
N GLU A 84 1.19 0.44 17.02
CA GLU A 84 1.12 1.85 16.67
C GLU A 84 1.12 2.06 15.15
N HIS A 85 0.37 3.08 14.70
CA HIS A 85 0.25 3.43 13.28
C HIS A 85 -0.15 2.25 12.39
N ALA A 86 -0.97 1.33 12.92
CA ALA A 86 -1.42 0.13 12.24
C ALA A 86 -2.04 0.40 10.86
N GLU A 87 -2.74 1.54 10.71
CA GLU A 87 -3.26 2.02 9.43
C GLU A 87 -2.15 2.25 8.40
N ILE A 88 -1.17 3.11 8.73
CA ILE A 88 -0.04 3.44 7.85
C ILE A 88 0.77 2.20 7.50
N LYS A 89 1.03 1.33 8.49
CA LYS A 89 1.74 0.07 8.29
C LYS A 89 0.97 -0.88 7.38
N GLY A 90 -0.36 -0.94 7.52
CA GLY A 90 -1.22 -1.74 6.65
C GLY A 90 -1.20 -1.24 5.22
N ARG A 91 -1.29 0.08 5.00
CA ARG A 91 -1.20 0.68 3.66
C ARG A 91 0.17 0.44 3.02
N GLU A 92 1.25 0.63 3.78
CA GLU A 92 2.61 0.32 3.36
C GLU A 92 2.75 -1.15 2.97
N ASN A 93 2.26 -2.07 3.80
CA ASN A 93 2.32 -3.50 3.53
C ASN A 93 1.57 -3.89 2.25
N ALA A 94 0.38 -3.32 2.01
CA ALA A 94 -0.37 -3.58 0.79
C ALA A 94 0.36 -3.11 -0.47
N LEU A 95 0.95 -1.92 -0.43
CA LEU A 95 1.71 -1.37 -1.56
C LEU A 95 2.98 -2.18 -1.82
N GLU A 96 3.71 -2.57 -0.78
CA GLU A 96 4.88 -3.45 -0.91
C GLU A 96 4.53 -4.81 -1.53
N ASN A 97 3.44 -5.44 -1.08
CA ASN A 97 2.96 -6.69 -1.67
C ASN A 97 2.51 -6.51 -3.12
N PHE A 98 1.86 -5.38 -3.43
CA PHE A 98 1.49 -5.05 -4.80
C PHE A 98 2.73 -4.90 -5.70
N PHE A 99 3.79 -4.23 -5.23
CA PHE A 99 5.05 -4.12 -5.99
C PHE A 99 5.71 -5.48 -6.24
N LEU A 100 5.63 -6.41 -5.28
CA LEU A 100 6.07 -7.79 -5.49
C LEU A 100 5.22 -8.52 -6.54
N LEU A 101 3.90 -8.34 -6.51
CA LEU A 101 2.96 -8.93 -7.46
C LEU A 101 3.29 -8.51 -8.90
N VAL A 102 3.49 -7.21 -9.15
CA VAL A 102 3.79 -6.68 -10.50
C VAL A 102 5.25 -6.83 -10.91
N GLY A 103 6.12 -7.33 -10.02
CA GLY A 103 7.55 -7.48 -10.28
C GLY A 103 8.28 -6.14 -10.44
N LEU A 104 7.91 -5.12 -9.66
CA LEU A 104 8.53 -3.80 -9.70
C LEU A 104 10.04 -3.91 -9.42
N ASP A 105 10.82 -3.17 -10.21
CA ASP A 105 12.28 -3.13 -10.04
C ASP A 105 12.68 -2.62 -8.64
N PRO A 106 13.64 -3.27 -7.95
CA PRO A 106 14.07 -2.88 -6.61
C PRO A 106 14.62 -1.45 -6.53
N LYS A 107 15.24 -0.92 -7.60
CA LYS A 107 15.77 0.45 -7.63
C LYS A 107 14.63 1.46 -7.63
N THR A 108 13.62 1.27 -8.48
CA THR A 108 12.42 2.13 -8.53
C THR A 108 11.71 2.15 -7.18
N ARG A 109 11.55 0.98 -6.55
CA ARG A 109 10.96 0.88 -5.22
C ARG A 109 11.78 1.62 -4.15
N ARG A 110 13.11 1.47 -4.17
CA ARG A 110 14.03 2.16 -3.24
C ARG A 110 13.97 3.68 -3.41
N GLU A 111 13.92 4.14 -4.65
CA GLU A 111 13.78 5.56 -4.98
C GLU A 111 12.45 6.12 -4.44
N ALA A 112 11.33 5.48 -4.74
CA ALA A 112 10.02 5.89 -4.21
C ALA A 112 9.98 5.91 -2.68
N ARG A 113 10.61 4.93 -2.03
CA ARG A 113 10.76 4.90 -0.56
C ARG A 113 11.53 6.12 -0.04
N SER A 114 12.58 6.56 -0.73
CA SER A 114 13.41 7.69 -0.29
C SER A 114 12.67 9.05 -0.29
N HIS A 115 11.57 9.16 -1.04
CA HIS A 115 10.75 10.37 -1.11
C HIS A 115 9.65 10.44 -0.05
N ARG A 116 9.47 9.39 0.75
CA ARG A 116 8.43 9.38 1.78
C ARG A 116 8.72 10.39 2.89
N PRO A 117 7.70 11.14 3.36
CA PRO A 117 7.89 12.10 4.43
C PRO A 117 8.19 11.42 5.77
N LYS A 118 8.85 12.13 6.68
CA LYS A 118 8.94 11.71 8.09
C LYS A 118 7.57 11.88 8.75
N LEU A 119 7.26 11.06 9.75
CA LEU A 119 6.07 11.25 10.57
C LEU A 119 6.08 12.67 11.17
N GLY A 120 4.99 13.42 10.98
CA GLY A 120 4.85 14.80 11.47
C GLY A 120 5.51 15.88 10.60
N ALA A 121 6.15 15.54 9.48
CA ALA A 121 6.58 16.54 8.51
C ALA A 121 5.36 17.06 7.73
N ALA A 122 5.10 18.37 7.76
CA ALA A 122 4.12 18.99 6.89
C ALA A 122 4.47 18.72 5.41
N PRO A 123 3.48 18.56 4.50
CA PRO A 123 3.77 18.38 3.09
C PRO A 123 4.61 19.57 2.61
N ALA A 124 5.75 19.27 1.97
CA ALA A 124 6.63 20.27 1.38
C ALA A 124 5.86 21.00 0.26
N GLY A 125 5.19 22.10 0.59
CA GLY A 125 4.37 22.80 -0.39
C GLY A 125 3.38 23.85 0.12
N THR A 126 3.48 24.35 1.35
CA THR A 126 2.77 25.60 1.70
C THR A 126 3.80 26.71 1.90
N PRO A 127 3.97 27.65 0.96
CA PRO A 127 4.74 28.84 1.24
C PRO A 127 4.05 29.58 2.39
N ALA A 128 4.81 29.88 3.45
CA ALA A 128 4.35 30.77 4.50
C ALA A 128 4.02 32.11 3.84
N GLN A 129 2.73 32.46 3.82
CA GLN A 129 2.28 33.77 3.39
C GLN A 129 2.40 34.74 4.57
N GLY A 130 3.11 35.85 4.34
CA GLY A 130 2.96 37.12 5.07
C GLY A 130 3.81 37.28 6.31
#